data_AF-A0A535JFI6-F1
#
_entry.id   AF-A0A535JFI6-F1
#
_cell.length_a   1.000
_cell.length_b   1.000
_cell.length_c   1.000
_cell.angle_alpha   90.00
_cell.angle_beta   90.00
_cell.angle_gamma   90.00
#
_symmetry.space_group_name_H-M   'P 1'
#
loop_
_entity.id
_entity.type
_entity.pdbx_description
1 polymer ?
#
loop_
_entity_poly.entity_id
_entity_poly.type
_entity_poly.pdbx_seq_one_letter_code
_entity_poly.pdbx_strand_id
1 'polypeptide(L)'
;MDGAKRFSDLERRIPAASPKMLTMRLRELEGLGLLTRTIHAEVPPRVEYELTANGRSLRPIIASLEKWGRSLPSTSRRAQS
;
A
#
# COMPACT_ATOMS: atom_id res chain seq x y z
N MET A 1 4.85 3.80 -10.57
CA MET A 1 4.78 2.44 -9.96
C MET A 1 3.40 1.93 -10.28
N ASP A 2 3.25 1.26 -11.41
CA ASP A 2 1.95 1.01 -12.01
C ASP A 2 1.96 -0.43 -12.53
N GLY A 3 1.01 -1.21 -12.06
CA GLY A 3 0.86 -2.60 -12.41
C GLY A 3 0.58 -3.48 -11.21
N ALA A 4 -0.26 -4.48 -11.44
CA ALA A 4 -0.65 -5.53 -10.53
C ALA A 4 0.51 -6.05 -9.66
N LYS A 5 0.20 -6.36 -8.40
CA LYS A 5 1.15 -6.90 -7.41
C LYS A 5 0.56 -8.11 -6.70
N ARG A 6 1.38 -9.15 -6.48
CA ARG A 6 0.99 -10.29 -5.66
C ARG A 6 1.08 -9.92 -4.19
N PHE A 7 0.42 -10.69 -3.32
CA PHE A 7 0.49 -10.49 -1.87
C PHE A 7 1.94 -10.48 -1.36
N SER A 8 2.76 -11.44 -1.80
CA SER A 8 4.17 -11.53 -1.42
C SER A 8 5.02 -10.32 -1.86
N ASP A 9 4.69 -9.70 -3.00
CA ASP A 9 5.35 -8.47 -3.43
C ASP A 9 5.04 -7.31 -2.49
N LEU A 10 3.79 -7.23 -2.02
CA LEU A 10 3.33 -6.20 -1.09
C LEU A 10 3.90 -6.41 0.31
N GLU A 11 3.92 -7.65 0.80
CA GLU A 11 4.51 -8.03 2.07
C GLU A 11 6.00 -7.65 2.14
N ARG A 12 6.77 -8.00 1.10
CA ARG A 12 8.21 -7.63 1.01
C ARG A 12 8.44 -6.12 1.00
N ARG A 13 7.48 -5.33 0.49
CA ARG A 13 7.58 -3.86 0.43
C ARG A 13 7.17 -3.19 1.74
N ILE A 14 6.43 -3.88 2.61
CA ILE A 14 5.90 -3.35 3.86
C ILE A 14 6.29 -4.28 5.01
N PRO A 15 7.59 -4.40 5.34
CA PRO A 15 8.08 -5.39 6.31
C PRO A 15 7.56 -5.15 7.75
N ALA A 16 7.11 -3.93 8.05
CA ALA A 16 6.52 -3.59 9.34
C ALA A 16 5.07 -4.11 9.50
N ALA A 17 4.40 -4.51 8.41
CA ALA A 17 3.04 -5.01 8.47
C ALA A 17 3.01 -6.53 8.63
N SER A 18 2.29 -7.02 9.64
CA SER A 18 2.01 -8.46 9.74
C SER A 18 1.12 -8.91 8.57
N PRO A 19 1.19 -10.19 8.14
CA PRO A 19 0.36 -10.70 7.04
C PRO A 19 -1.15 -10.50 7.28
N LYS A 20 -1.58 -10.64 8.55
CA LYS A 20 -2.96 -10.40 8.96
C LYS A 20 -3.35 -8.93 8.79
N MET A 21 -2.49 -7.99 9.19
CA MET A 21 -2.76 -6.56 9.02
C MET A 21 -2.78 -6.19 7.53
N LEU A 22 -1.84 -6.69 6.73
CA LEU A 22 -1.83 -6.44 5.28
C LEU A 22 -3.10 -6.95 4.61
N THR A 23 -3.54 -8.17 4.94
CA THR A 23 -4.80 -8.73 4.43
C THR A 23 -6.01 -7.87 4.79
N MET A 24 -6.10 -7.41 6.04
CA MET A 24 -7.18 -6.55 6.52
C MET A 24 -7.20 -5.23 5.75
N ARG A 25 -6.05 -4.55 5.60
CA ARG A 25 -5.96 -3.29 4.85
C ARG A 25 -6.27 -3.45 3.37
N LEU A 26 -5.85 -4.55 2.74
CA LEU A 26 -6.18 -4.80 1.33
C LEU A 26 -7.69 -4.98 1.12
N ARG A 27 -8.37 -5.70 2.03
CA ARG A 27 -9.84 -5.85 2.01
C ARG A 27 -10.57 -4.53 2.24
N GLU A 28 -10.09 -3.71 3.16
CA GLU A 28 -10.65 -2.36 3.40
C GLU A 28 -10.54 -1.49 2.14
N LEU A 29 -9.36 -1.44 1.53
CA LEU A 29 -9.11 -0.65 0.32
C LEU A 29 -9.91 -1.17 -0.90
N GLU A 30 -10.08 -2.48 -1.01
CA GLU A 30 -10.99 -3.10 -2.00
C GLU A 30 -12.44 -2.69 -1.74
N GLY A 31 -12.92 -2.76 -0.49
CA GLY A 31 -14.28 -2.34 -0.11
C GLY A 31 -14.55 -0.86 -0.34
N LEU A 32 -13.52 -0.01 -0.28
CA LEU A 32 -13.59 1.42 -0.64
C LEU A 32 -13.49 1.68 -2.15
N GLY A 33 -13.33 0.64 -2.98
CA GLY A 33 -13.19 0.77 -4.43
C GLY A 33 -11.85 1.38 -4.88
N LEU A 34 -10.82 1.34 -4.02
CA LEU A 34 -9.49 1.87 -4.31
C LEU A 34 -8.56 0.81 -4.92
N LEU A 35 -8.85 -0.47 -4.67
CA LEU A 35 -8.15 -1.61 -5.24
C LEU A 35 -9.12 -2.57 -5.94
N THR A 36 -8.62 -3.22 -6.98
CA THR A 36 -9.23 -4.41 -7.57
C THR A 36 -8.38 -5.62 -7.23
N ARG A 37 -9.04 -6.72 -6.83
CA ARG A 37 -8.44 -8.03 -6.61
C ARG A 37 -8.80 -8.96 -7.76
N THR A 38 -7.80 -9.41 -8.50
CA THR A 38 -7.98 -10.32 -9.64
C THR A 38 -7.42 -11.69 -9.30
N ILE A 39 -8.23 -12.74 -9.47
CA ILE A 39 -7.79 -14.13 -9.38
C ILE A 39 -7.49 -14.60 -10.81
N HIS A 40 -6.27 -15.09 -11.04
CA HIS A 40 -5.91 -15.74 -12.29
C HIS A 40 -5.91 -17.24 -12.07
N ALA A 41 -6.76 -17.94 -12.83
CA ALA A 41 -6.91 -19.39 -12.77
C ALA A 41 -5.82 -20.11 -13.58
N GLU A 42 -4.56 -19.79 -13.30
CA GLU A 42 -3.39 -20.53 -13.81
C GLU A 42 -2.94 -21.60 -12.79
N VAL A 43 -1.99 -22.46 -13.16
CA VAL A 43 -1.39 -23.43 -12.23
C VAL A 43 0.05 -22.99 -11.93
N PRO A 44 0.39 -22.66 -10.66
CA PRO A 44 -0.49 -22.51 -9.50
C PRO A 44 -1.36 -21.24 -9.57
N PRO A 45 -2.56 -21.22 -8.94
CA PRO A 45 -3.43 -20.05 -8.98
C PRO A 45 -2.74 -18.86 -8.33
N ARG A 46 -2.90 -17.68 -8.94
CA ARG A 46 -2.33 -16.44 -8.40
C ARG A 46 -3.40 -15.38 -8.16
N VAL A 47 -3.13 -14.52 -7.19
CA VAL A 47 -3.96 -13.38 -6.86
C VAL A 47 -3.14 -12.11 -7.00
N GLU A 48 -3.71 -11.12 -7.66
CA GLU A 48 -3.09 -9.83 -7.88
C GLU A 48 -3.99 -8.69 -7.40
N TYR A 49 -3.35 -7.64 -6.92
CA TYR A 49 -3.98 -6.41 -6.46
C TYR A 49 -3.50 -5.24 -7.31
N GLU A 50 -4.43 -4.41 -7.76
CA GLU A 50 -4.13 -3.23 -8.57
C GLU A 50 -4.97 -2.03 -8.15
N LEU A 51 -4.40 -0.82 -8.24
CA LEU A 51 -5.14 0.41 -8.00
C LEU A 51 -6.18 0.65 -9.10
N THR A 52 -7.41 0.94 -8.68
CA THR A 52 -8.46 1.47 -9.54
C THR A 52 -8.14 2.89 -9.99
N ALA A 53 -8.96 3.46 -10.87
CA ALA A 53 -8.87 4.89 -11.21
C ALA A 53 -8.98 5.77 -9.95
N ASN A 54 -9.89 5.43 -9.02
CA ASN A 54 -10.04 6.13 -7.74
C ASN A 54 -8.82 5.93 -6.83
N GLY A 55 -8.25 4.73 -6.77
CA GLY A 55 -7.00 4.51 -6.03
C GLY A 55 -5.85 5.35 -6.57
N ARG A 56 -5.76 5.53 -7.89
CA ARG A 56 -4.72 6.35 -8.53
C ARG A 56 -4.93 7.85 -8.34
N SER A 57 -6.17 8.31 -8.24
CA SER A 57 -6.48 9.73 -8.03
C SER A 57 -6.01 10.24 -6.64
N LEU A 58 -5.73 9.34 -5.70
CA LEU A 58 -5.13 9.68 -4.40
C LEU A 58 -3.63 10.01 -4.46
N ARG A 59 -2.92 9.63 -5.54
CA ARG A 59 -1.47 9.88 -5.69
C ARG A 59 -1.06 11.34 -5.41
N PRO A 60 -1.70 12.38 -5.99
CA PRO A 60 -1.33 13.76 -5.70
C PRO A 60 -1.54 14.15 -4.23
N ILE A 61 -2.54 13.58 -3.55
CA ILE A 61 -2.80 13.85 -2.13
C ILE A 61 -1.69 13.27 -1.27
N ILE A 62 -1.33 12.00 -1.51
CA ILE A 62 -0.23 11.32 -0.81
C ILE A 62 1.09 12.06 -1.07
N ALA A 63 1.37 12.44 -2.31
CA ALA A 63 2.58 13.20 -2.65
C ALA A 63 2.63 14.57 -1.94
N SER A 64 1.47 15.22 -1.77
CA SER A 64 1.36 16.48 -1.03
C SER A 64 1.63 16.30 0.46
N LEU A 65 1.07 15.24 1.07
CA LEU A 65 1.34 14.87 2.46
C LEU A 65 2.82 14.56 2.68
N GLU A 66 3.44 13.80 1.77
CA GLU A 66 4.87 13.51 1.83
C GLU A 66 5.72 14.79 1.70
N LYS A 67 5.36 15.69 0.79
CA LYS A 67 6.05 16.98 0.61
C LYS A 67 5.98 17.81 1.88
N TRP A 68 4.80 17.89 2.48
CA TRP A 68 4.61 18.58 3.76
C TRP A 68 5.42 17.92 4.88
N GLY A 69 5.37 16.59 5.01
CA GLY A 69 6.13 15.86 6.04
C GLY A 69 7.64 16.09 5.93
N ARG A 70 8.18 16.17 4.70
CA ARG A 70 9.59 16.52 4.46
C ARG A 70 9.96 17.96 4.81
N SER A 71 8.98 18.87 4.86
CA SER A 71 9.21 20.27 5.26
C SER A 71 9.26 20.45 6.78
N LEU A 72 8.75 19.48 7.55
CA LEU A 72 8.83 19.53 9.01
C LEU A 72 10.28 19.34 9.45
N PRO A 73 10.75 20.12 10.45
CA PRO A 73 12.06 19.90 11.02
C PRO A 73 12.14 18.47 11.57
N SER A 74 13.25 17.78 11.26
CA SER A 74 13.48 16.43 11.80
C SER A 74 13.44 16.54 13.32
N THR A 75 12.43 15.96 13.94
CA THR A 75 12.35 15.89 15.40
C THR A 75 13.36 14.84 15.86
N SER A 76 14.63 15.19 15.90
CA SER A 76 15.64 14.48 16.67
C SER A 76 15.34 14.74 18.14
N ARG A 77 14.40 13.95 18.67
CA ARG A 77 14.22 13.86 20.12
C ARG A 77 15.42 13.10 20.67
N ARG A 78 16.36 13.86 21.22
CA ARG A 78 17.32 13.37 22.21
C ARG A 78 16.55 12.65 23.32
N ALA A 79 16.92 11.40 23.54
CA ALA A 79 17.03 10.72 24.83
C ALA A 79 17.90 9.47 24.53
N GLN A 80 19.16 9.28 24.90
CA GLN A 80 20.04 9.88 25.91
C GLN A 80 19.32 10.17 27.23
N SER A 81 19.01 9.11 27.98
CA SER A 81 19.74 8.72 29.19
C SER A 81 19.41 7.29 29.57
#